data_AF-A0A535EZ29-F1
#
_entry.id   AF-A0A535EZ29-F1
#
_cell.length_a   1.000
_cell.length_b   1.000
_cell.length_c   1.000
_cell.angle_alpha   90.00
_cell.angle_beta   90.00
_cell.angle_gamma   90.00
#
_symmetry.space_group_name_H-M   'P 1'
#
loop_
_entity.id
_entity.type
_entity.pdbx_description
1 polymer ?
#
loop_
_entity_poly.entity_id
_entity_poly.type
_entity_poly.pdbx_seq_one_letter_code
_entity_poly.pdbx_strand_id
1 'polypeptide(L)'
;MLAARYPVLTATYTLQHGEPIQQNLTGKTLPLEEVDAPYESLDSLKLLLQEEANKPIDLTTGPILRVKLYHCRNAQQGKRDGHDVLGFIVHHIAVDFSALELLVEELFLFYHLPASMISGGWLREPGFQHADYVRWQQAMLHSKAGEWHWQYWQNTLSGDLPVLDLPTDRPRPPMQ
;
A
#
# COMPACT_ATOMS: atom_id res chain seq x y z
N MET A 1 -7.08 -13.90 -0.33
CA MET A 1 -5.83 -14.67 -0.51
C MET A 1 -4.62 -13.84 -0.12
N LEU A 2 -4.27 -12.78 -0.85
CA LEU A 2 -3.22 -11.84 -0.41
C LEU A 2 -3.50 -11.22 0.97
N ALA A 3 -4.70 -10.69 1.20
CA ALA A 3 -5.10 -10.14 2.50
C ALA A 3 -5.07 -11.15 3.67
N ALA A 4 -5.26 -12.44 3.37
CA ALA A 4 -5.19 -13.47 4.39
C ALA A 4 -3.73 -13.78 4.75
N ARG A 5 -2.84 -13.74 3.75
CA ARG A 5 -1.41 -13.96 3.88
C ARG A 5 -0.66 -12.77 4.48
N TYR A 6 -1.13 -11.56 4.18
CA TYR A 6 -0.59 -10.28 4.65
C TYR A 6 -1.68 -9.48 5.36
N PRO A 7 -1.88 -9.70 6.66
CA PRO A 7 -2.90 -8.99 7.45
C PRO A 7 -2.71 -7.46 7.47
N VAL A 8 -1.50 -6.98 7.16
CA VAL A 8 -1.24 -5.53 7.04
C VAL A 8 -2.10 -4.88 5.97
N LEU A 9 -2.47 -5.60 4.90
CA LEU A 9 -3.26 -5.05 3.77
C LEU A 9 -4.72 -4.71 4.15
N THR A 10 -5.20 -5.23 5.27
CA THR A 10 -6.53 -4.92 5.82
C THR A 10 -6.45 -4.12 7.11
N ALA A 11 -5.25 -3.64 7.47
CA ALA A 11 -5.06 -2.89 8.69
C ALA A 11 -5.78 -1.53 8.65
N THR A 12 -6.23 -1.08 9.82
CA THR A 12 -6.67 0.30 10.04
C THR A 12 -5.73 0.99 11.03
N TYR A 13 -5.70 2.31 10.97
CA TYR A 13 -4.88 3.15 11.82
C TYR A 13 -5.79 4.14 12.53
N THR A 14 -5.80 4.07 13.86
CA THR A 14 -6.67 4.89 14.70
C THR A 14 -5.89 5.43 15.90
N LEU A 15 -6.49 6.35 16.63
CA LEU A 15 -5.94 6.85 17.89
C LEU A 15 -6.54 6.06 19.05
N GLN A 16 -5.69 5.50 19.90
CA GLN A 16 -6.08 4.91 21.18
C GLN A 16 -5.40 5.69 22.30
N HIS A 17 -6.18 6.35 23.15
CA HIS A 17 -5.67 7.25 24.20
C HIS A 17 -4.73 8.36 23.68
N GLY A 18 -4.96 8.85 22.46
CA GLY A 18 -4.14 9.88 21.83
C GLY A 18 -2.92 9.35 21.07
N GLU A 19 -2.61 8.06 21.17
CA GLU A 19 -1.48 7.43 20.48
C GLU A 19 -1.94 6.71 19.20
N PRO A 20 -1.23 6.85 18.07
CA PRO A 20 -1.54 6.11 16.85
C PRO A 20 -1.26 4.62 17.02
N ILE A 21 -2.26 3.80 16.69
CA ILE A 21 -2.16 2.34 16.70
C ILE A 21 -2.56 1.76 15.35
N GLN A 22 -1.90 0.66 14.98
CA GLN A 22 -2.30 -0.19 13.86
C GLN A 22 -3.16 -1.35 14.38
N GLN A 23 -4.33 -1.57 13.77
CA GLN A 23 -5.23 -2.68 14.06
C GLN A 23 -5.38 -3.57 12.84
N ASN A 24 -4.93 -4.82 12.92
CA ASN A 24 -5.10 -5.78 11.84
C ASN A 24 -6.51 -6.38 11.88
N LEU A 25 -7.26 -6.21 10.79
CA LEU A 25 -8.61 -6.75 10.68
C LEU A 25 -8.55 -8.13 10.03
N THR A 26 -8.36 -9.14 10.88
CA THR A 26 -8.31 -10.55 10.47
C THR A 26 -9.65 -10.97 9.87
N GLY A 27 -9.60 -11.69 8.74
CA GLY A 27 -10.81 -12.23 8.10
C GLY A 27 -11.62 -11.24 7.27
N LYS A 28 -11.21 -9.97 7.18
CA LYS A 28 -11.81 -9.05 6.19
C LYS A 28 -11.38 -9.43 4.78
N THR A 29 -12.34 -9.48 3.87
CA THR A 29 -12.09 -9.64 2.45
C THR A 29 -11.80 -8.29 1.83
N LEU A 30 -10.82 -8.23 0.92
CA LEU A 30 -10.65 -7.09 0.03
C LEU A 30 -11.66 -7.22 -1.11
N PRO A 31 -12.59 -6.26 -1.29
CA PRO A 31 -13.49 -6.30 -2.42
C PRO A 31 -12.71 -6.07 -3.72
N LEU A 32 -13.01 -6.88 -4.73
CA LEU A 32 -12.65 -6.59 -6.12
C LEU A 32 -13.85 -5.84 -6.73
N GLU A 33 -13.65 -4.57 -7.09
CA GLU A 33 -14.67 -3.79 -7.77
C GLU A 33 -14.46 -3.88 -9.28
N GLU A 34 -15.46 -4.38 -10.01
CA GLU A 34 -15.45 -4.39 -11.47
C GLU A 34 -16.06 -3.08 -12.00
N VAL A 35 -15.36 -2.43 -12.92
CA VAL A 35 -15.73 -1.14 -13.48
C VAL A 35 -15.78 -1.25 -14.99
N ASP A 36 -16.94 -1.00 -15.58
CA ASP A 36 -17.04 -0.80 -17.02
C ASP A 36 -16.38 0.53 -17.40
N ALA A 37 -15.31 0.46 -18.19
CA ALA A 37 -14.48 1.61 -18.54
C ALA A 37 -14.48 1.84 -20.07
N PRO A 38 -15.58 2.39 -20.63
CA PRO A 38 -15.54 2.87 -22.00
C PRO A 38 -14.54 4.03 -22.09
N TYR A 39 -13.63 3.97 -23.06
CA TYR A 39 -12.63 5.01 -23.27
C TYR A 39 -12.60 5.46 -24.73
N GLU A 40 -12.37 6.75 -24.94
CA GLU A 40 -12.27 7.36 -26.27
C GLU A 40 -10.82 7.40 -26.75
N SER A 41 -9.88 7.48 -25.81
CA SER A 41 -8.43 7.50 -26.04
C SER A 41 -7.67 6.95 -24.82
N LEU A 42 -6.41 6.57 -25.02
CA LEU A 42 -5.55 6.16 -23.92
C LEU A 42 -5.40 7.25 -22.85
N ASP A 43 -5.46 8.52 -23.23
CA ASP A 43 -5.35 9.63 -22.27
C ASP A 43 -6.60 9.78 -21.40
N SER A 44 -7.80 9.56 -21.96
CA SER A 44 -9.03 9.47 -21.15
C SER A 44 -8.99 8.30 -20.16
N LEU A 45 -8.40 7.17 -20.54
CA LEU A 45 -8.23 6.02 -19.64
C LEU A 45 -7.22 6.34 -18.54
N LYS A 46 -6.10 6.99 -18.85
CA LYS A 46 -5.12 7.44 -17.85
C LYS A 46 -5.74 8.42 -16.85
N LEU A 47 -6.54 9.37 -17.32
CA LEU A 47 -7.22 10.33 -16.45
C LEU A 47 -8.14 9.61 -15.46
N LEU A 48 -8.95 8.66 -15.93
CA LEU A 48 -9.82 7.84 -15.08
C LEU A 48 -9.04 7.09 -14.01
N LEU A 49 -7.91 6.47 -14.37
CA LEU A 49 -7.05 5.74 -13.44
C LEU A 49 -6.38 6.69 -12.43
N GLN A 50 -5.96 7.88 -12.87
CA GLN A 50 -5.39 8.91 -11.99
C GLN A 50 -6.42 9.44 -10.99
N GLU A 51 -7.65 9.70 -11.43
CA GLU A 51 -8.73 10.14 -10.55
C GLU A 51 -9.00 9.09 -9.47
N GLU A 52 -9.02 7.80 -9.81
CA GLU A 52 -9.16 6.75 -8.80
C GLU A 52 -7.96 6.70 -7.83
N ALA A 53 -6.74 6.78 -8.35
CA ALA A 53 -5.52 6.75 -7.55
C ALA A 53 -5.44 7.92 -6.56
N ASN A 54 -5.93 9.09 -6.96
CA ASN A 54 -5.93 10.31 -6.15
C ASN A 54 -7.07 10.38 -5.11
N LYS A 55 -8.05 9.46 -5.15
CA LYS A 55 -9.07 9.40 -4.10
C LYS A 55 -8.41 9.08 -2.76
N PRO A 56 -8.73 9.82 -1.68
CA PRO A 56 -8.16 9.57 -0.37
C PRO A 56 -8.60 8.21 0.16
N ILE A 57 -7.74 7.60 0.97
CA ILE A 57 -8.04 6.39 1.73
C ILE A 57 -8.21 6.80 3.20
N ASP A 58 -9.38 6.54 3.76
CA ASP A 58 -9.60 6.70 5.20
C ASP A 58 -8.91 5.57 5.96
N LEU A 59 -7.80 5.89 6.61
CA LEU A 59 -7.02 4.92 7.37
C LEU A 59 -7.76 4.36 8.59
N THR A 60 -8.76 5.07 9.12
CA THR A 60 -9.47 4.67 10.33
C THR A 60 -10.47 3.54 10.08
N THR A 61 -11.03 3.49 8.87
CA THR A 61 -12.06 2.52 8.46
C THR A 61 -11.55 1.49 7.45
N GLY A 62 -10.56 1.87 6.63
CA GLY A 62 -10.00 1.02 5.58
C GLY A 62 -11.01 0.69 4.46
N PRO A 63 -10.69 -0.27 3.57
CA PRO A 63 -9.42 -0.98 3.46
C PRO A 63 -8.31 -0.07 2.91
N ILE A 64 -7.06 -0.31 3.35
CA ILE A 64 -5.90 0.45 2.88
C ILE A 64 -5.38 0.03 1.50
N LEU A 65 -5.96 -1.04 0.95
CA LEU A 65 -5.77 -1.52 -0.41
C LEU A 65 -7.13 -1.54 -1.11
N ARG A 66 -7.22 -0.86 -2.25
CA ARG A 66 -8.33 -0.91 -3.19
C ARG A 66 -7.89 -1.69 -4.43
N VAL A 67 -8.71 -2.65 -4.85
CA VAL A 67 -8.47 -3.44 -6.06
C VAL A 67 -9.66 -3.26 -6.99
N LYS A 68 -9.39 -2.75 -8.20
CA LYS A 68 -10.42 -2.54 -9.23
C LYS A 68 -10.03 -3.21 -10.54
N LEU A 69 -10.98 -3.89 -11.18
CA LEU A 69 -10.81 -4.43 -12.52
C LEU A 69 -11.59 -3.57 -13.50
N TYR A 70 -10.88 -2.88 -14.38
CA TYR A 70 -11.47 -2.03 -15.41
C TYR A 70 -11.63 -2.83 -16.69
N HIS A 71 -12.89 -3.02 -17.10
CA HIS A 71 -13.23 -3.62 -18.38
C HIS A 71 -13.15 -2.58 -19.48
N CYS A 72 -11.98 -2.45 -20.10
CA CYS A 72 -11.72 -1.41 -21.07
C CYS A 72 -12.39 -1.74 -22.42
N ARG A 73 -13.25 -0.82 -22.87
CA ARG A 73 -13.94 -0.91 -24.17
C ARG A 73 -13.65 0.34 -24.97
N ASN A 74 -13.14 0.19 -26.18
CA ASN A 74 -12.96 1.33 -27.04
C ASN A 74 -14.30 1.79 -27.59
N ALA A 75 -14.69 3.01 -27.20
CA ALA A 75 -15.98 3.58 -27.55
C ALA A 75 -16.16 3.74 -29.06
N GLN A 76 -15.07 3.91 -29.82
CA GLN A 76 -15.12 4.09 -31.28
C GLN A 76 -15.27 2.77 -32.05
N GLN A 77 -14.79 1.66 -31.50
CA GLN A 77 -14.78 0.36 -32.19
C GLN A 77 -15.95 -0.55 -31.80
N GLY A 78 -16.74 -0.19 -30.78
CA GLY A 78 -17.92 -0.95 -30.34
C GLY A 78 -17.61 -2.37 -29.86
N LYS A 79 -16.33 -2.72 -29.70
CA LYS A 79 -15.84 -4.01 -29.23
C LYS A 79 -14.97 -3.81 -27.98
N ARG A 80 -14.90 -4.86 -27.15
CA ARG A 80 -13.85 -4.97 -26.13
C ARG A 80 -12.50 -4.99 -26.86
N ASP A 81 -11.56 -4.15 -26.43
CA ASP A 81 -10.20 -4.12 -26.98
C ASP A 81 -9.37 -5.33 -26.52
N GLY A 82 -9.97 -6.23 -25.74
CA GLY A 82 -9.31 -7.46 -25.26
C GLY A 82 -8.32 -7.23 -24.11
N HIS A 83 -8.22 -6.00 -23.60
CA HIS A 83 -7.33 -5.64 -22.51
C HIS A 83 -8.15 -5.11 -21.33
N ASP A 84 -8.10 -5.83 -20.20
CA ASP A 84 -8.59 -5.32 -18.92
C ASP A 84 -7.42 -4.70 -18.14
N VAL A 85 -7.68 -3.68 -17.33
CA VAL A 85 -6.68 -3.05 -16.47
C VAL A 85 -7.00 -3.38 -15.01
N LEU A 86 -6.00 -3.87 -14.27
CA LEU A 86 -6.12 -4.05 -12.83
C LEU A 86 -5.54 -2.82 -12.10
N GLY A 87 -6.39 -2.04 -11.46
CA GLY A 87 -6.00 -0.99 -10.52
C GLY A 87 -5.68 -1.59 -9.17
N PHE A 88 -4.44 -1.43 -8.71
CA PHE A 88 -3.96 -1.88 -7.40
C PHE A 88 -3.46 -0.66 -6.61
N ILE A 89 -4.34 -0.08 -5.79
CA ILE A 89 -4.10 1.20 -5.10
C ILE A 89 -3.93 0.94 -3.62
N VAL A 90 -2.73 1.12 -3.09
CA VAL A 90 -2.39 0.86 -1.69
C VAL A 90 -1.85 2.11 -1.01
N HIS A 91 -2.20 2.30 0.25
CA HIS A 91 -1.63 3.37 1.06
C HIS A 91 -0.17 3.04 1.45
N HIS A 92 0.75 3.97 1.20
CA HIS A 92 2.19 3.78 1.39
C HIS A 92 2.62 3.51 2.86
N ILE A 93 1.73 3.77 3.82
CA ILE A 93 1.94 3.42 5.24
C ILE A 93 2.14 1.91 5.47
N ALA A 94 1.61 1.07 4.59
CA ALA A 94 1.63 -0.38 4.74
C ALA A 94 2.59 -1.09 3.77
N VAL A 95 2.96 -0.42 2.68
CA VAL A 95 3.68 -1.03 1.56
C VAL A 95 4.69 -0.03 1.03
N ASP A 96 5.95 -0.45 0.92
CA ASP A 96 6.98 0.24 0.15
C ASP A 96 7.10 -0.35 -1.26
N PHE A 97 8.01 0.20 -2.07
CA PHE A 97 8.17 -0.24 -3.46
C PHE A 97 8.54 -1.72 -3.56
N SER A 98 9.45 -2.21 -2.71
CA SER A 98 9.88 -3.61 -2.69
C SER A 98 8.75 -4.56 -2.27
N ALA A 99 7.94 -4.16 -1.28
CA ALA A 99 6.77 -4.93 -0.87
C ALA A 99 5.70 -4.94 -1.97
N LEU A 100 5.55 -3.85 -2.73
CA LEU A 100 4.60 -3.79 -3.84
C LEU A 100 4.98 -4.79 -4.95
N GLU A 101 6.26 -4.90 -5.32
CA GLU A 101 6.73 -5.90 -6.29
C GLU A 101 6.36 -7.33 -5.85
N LEU A 102 6.66 -7.68 -4.60
CA LEU A 102 6.32 -8.99 -4.04
C LEU A 102 4.80 -9.27 -4.06
N LEU A 103 3.99 -8.27 -3.70
CA LEU A 103 2.54 -8.41 -3.69
C LEU A 103 1.97 -8.66 -5.09
N VAL A 104 2.52 -8.00 -6.11
CA VAL A 104 2.13 -8.19 -7.52
C VAL A 104 2.55 -9.57 -8.01
N GLU A 105 3.77 -10.01 -7.73
CA GLU A 105 4.24 -11.36 -8.08
C GLU A 105 3.36 -12.45 -7.46
N GLU A 106 3.08 -12.34 -6.16
CA GLU A 106 2.22 -13.30 -5.48
C GLU A 106 0.77 -13.23 -5.99
N LEU A 107 0.26 -12.04 -6.33
CA LEU A 107 -1.07 -11.91 -6.95
C LEU A 107 -1.17 -12.75 -8.23
N PHE A 108 -0.18 -12.63 -9.11
CA PHE A 108 -0.15 -13.39 -10.35
C PHE A 108 0.01 -14.88 -10.09
N LEU A 109 0.84 -15.28 -9.12
CA LEU A 109 0.95 -16.68 -8.73
C LEU A 109 -0.39 -17.24 -8.27
N PHE A 110 -1.08 -16.53 -7.38
CA PHE A 110 -2.41 -16.90 -6.89
C PHE A 110 -3.46 -16.95 -8.01
N TYR A 111 -3.39 -16.05 -8.98
CA TYR A 111 -4.30 -16.03 -10.12
C TYR A 111 -4.17 -17.27 -11.01
N HIS A 112 -2.95 -17.79 -11.20
CA HIS A 112 -2.70 -18.95 -12.06
C HIS A 112 -2.87 -20.30 -11.35
N LEU A 113 -2.91 -20.32 -10.02
CA LEU A 113 -3.05 -21.56 -9.26
C LEU A 113 -4.50 -22.07 -9.28
N PRO A 114 -4.72 -23.40 -9.43
CA PRO A 114 -6.03 -24.00 -9.23
C PRO A 114 -6.55 -23.73 -7.81
N ALA A 115 -7.86 -23.47 -7.68
CA ALA A 115 -8.51 -23.26 -6.39
C ALA A 115 -8.24 -24.38 -5.37
N SER A 116 -8.08 -25.63 -5.83
CA SER A 116 -7.74 -26.78 -5.00
C SER A 116 -6.31 -26.76 -4.44
N MET A 117 -5.35 -26.16 -5.14
CA MET A 117 -3.98 -25.99 -4.64
C MET A 117 -3.89 -24.84 -3.65
N ILE A 118 -4.69 -23.80 -3.87
CA ILE A 118 -4.80 -22.64 -2.98
C ILE A 118 -5.34 -23.06 -1.60
N SER A 119 -6.42 -23.83 -1.56
CA SER A 119 -7.02 -24.28 -0.31
C SER A 119 -6.18 -25.34 0.43
N GLY A 120 -5.29 -26.03 -0.29
CA GLY A 120 -4.40 -27.06 0.25
C GLY A 120 -3.14 -26.54 0.95
N GLY A 121 -2.96 -25.23 1.10
CA GLY A 121 -1.79 -24.66 1.79
C GLY A 121 -0.47 -24.85 1.06
N TRP A 122 -0.50 -25.00 -0.27
CA TRP A 122 0.70 -25.22 -1.10
C TRP A 122 1.69 -24.06 -1.07
N LEU A 123 1.23 -22.85 -0.75
CA LEU A 123 2.09 -21.68 -0.61
C LEU A 123 2.57 -21.58 0.83
N ARG A 124 3.88 -21.76 1.01
CA ARG A 124 4.55 -21.58 2.30
C ARG A 124 4.23 -20.20 2.85
N GLU A 125 3.69 -20.13 4.07
CA GLU A 125 3.46 -18.87 4.78
C GLU A 125 4.72 -18.00 4.78
N PRO A 126 4.59 -16.65 4.71
CA PRO A 126 5.75 -15.77 4.81
C PRO A 126 6.53 -16.12 6.08
N GLY A 127 7.86 -16.24 5.96
CA GLY A 127 8.70 -16.63 7.09
C GLY A 127 8.64 -15.64 8.26
N PHE A 128 8.22 -14.40 7.99
CA PHE A 128 8.03 -13.32 8.95
C PHE A 128 6.85 -12.45 8.53
N GLN A 129 6.09 -11.98 9.50
CA GLN A 129 5.00 -11.03 9.33
C GLN A 129 5.45 -9.61 9.74
N HIS A 130 4.76 -8.58 9.24
CA HIS A 130 5.07 -7.18 9.62
C HIS A 130 5.05 -6.97 11.14
N ALA A 131 4.13 -7.62 11.85
CA ALA A 131 4.07 -7.55 13.31
C ALA A 131 5.35 -8.11 13.98
N ASP A 132 6.03 -9.07 13.35
CA ASP A 132 7.29 -9.62 13.85
C ASP A 132 8.42 -8.61 13.67
N TYR A 133 8.45 -7.92 12.52
CA TYR A 133 9.37 -6.83 12.27
C TYR A 133 9.18 -5.68 13.28
N VAL A 134 7.94 -5.29 13.57
CA VAL A 134 7.66 -4.25 14.59
C VAL A 134 8.19 -4.65 15.97
N ARG A 135 7.98 -5.91 16.40
CA ARG A 135 8.52 -6.40 17.67
C ARG A 135 10.04 -6.42 17.69
N TRP A 136 10.67 -6.86 16.59
CA TRP A 136 12.12 -6.83 16.44
C TRP A 136 12.67 -5.39 16.49
N GLN A 137 12.05 -4.46 15.76
CA GLN A 137 12.46 -3.06 15.72
C GLN A 137 12.37 -2.43 17.12
N GLN A 138 11.27 -2.64 17.83
CA GLN A 138 11.11 -2.18 19.20
C GLN A 138 12.20 -2.75 20.12
N ALA A 139 12.49 -4.06 20.05
CA ALA A 139 13.56 -4.66 20.84
C ALA A 139 14.95 -4.09 20.48
N MET A 140 15.21 -3.84 19.20
CA MET A 140 16.46 -3.23 18.72
C MET A 140 16.63 -1.80 19.25
N LEU A 141 15.57 -0.98 19.22
CA LEU A 141 15.57 0.39 19.72
C LEU A 141 15.86 0.46 21.23
N HIS A 142 15.39 -0.51 22.02
CA HIS A 142 15.66 -0.61 23.46
C HIS A 142 16.99 -1.29 23.80
N SER A 143 17.79 -1.65 22.80
CA SER A 143 19.09 -2.31 23.00
C SER A 143 20.24 -1.30 23.02
N LYS A 144 21.46 -1.77 23.33
CA LYS A 144 22.69 -0.96 23.22
C LYS A 144 22.92 -0.43 21.79
N ALA A 145 22.47 -1.16 20.77
CA ALA A 145 22.57 -0.69 19.38
C ALA A 145 21.63 0.49 19.12
N GLY A 146 20.41 0.44 19.67
CA GLY A 146 19.46 1.54 19.61
C GLY A 146 20.01 2.81 20.28
N GLU A 147 20.56 2.68 21.49
CA GLU A 147 21.22 3.79 22.19
C GLU A 147 22.41 4.35 21.38
N TRP A 148 23.22 3.48 20.78
CA TRP A 148 24.33 3.90 19.93
C TRP A 148 23.83 4.70 18.71
N HIS A 149 22.81 4.21 18.00
CA HIS A 149 22.21 4.94 16.87
C HIS A 149 21.63 6.28 17.31
N TRP A 150 20.96 6.33 18.46
CA TRP A 150 20.40 7.55 19.03
C TRP A 150 21.47 8.60 19.31
N GLN A 151 22.57 8.22 19.96
CA GLN A 151 23.70 9.11 20.24
C GLN A 151 24.41 9.55 18.96
N TYR A 152 24.63 8.62 18.03
CA TYR A 152 25.27 8.91 16.76
C TYR A 152 24.51 9.99 15.98
N TRP A 153 23.18 9.84 15.83
CA TRP A 153 22.39 10.79 15.05
C TRP A 153 22.22 12.13 15.74
N GLN A 154 22.09 12.18 17.07
CA GLN A 154 22.10 13.45 17.80
C GLN A 154 23.40 14.23 17.61
N ASN A 155 24.55 13.54 17.66
CA ASN A 155 25.84 14.18 17.45
C ASN A 155 26.04 14.59 15.98
N THR A 156 25.67 13.72 15.04
CA THR A 156 25.80 13.96 13.59
C THR A 156 24.93 15.12 13.12
N LEU A 157 23.72 15.24 13.67
CA LEU A 157 22.76 16.30 13.34
C LEU A 157 22.77 17.43 14.39
N SER A 158 23.85 17.56 15.15
CA SER A 158 24.00 18.63 16.13
C SER A 158 24.34 19.97 15.47
N GLY A 159 24.01 21.07 16.16
CA GLY A 159 24.29 22.43 15.68
C GLY A 159 23.27 22.93 14.66
N ASP A 160 23.67 23.96 13.92
CA ASP A 160 22.80 24.56 12.90
C ASP A 160 22.78 23.70 11.64
N LEU A 161 21.63 23.08 11.38
CA LEU A 161 21.39 22.32 10.16
C LEU A 161 21.05 23.26 9.00
N PRO A 162 21.59 23.03 7.79
CA PRO A 162 21.27 23.85 6.64
C PRO A 162 19.77 23.72 6.32
N VAL A 163 19.08 24.86 6.29
CA VAL A 163 17.73 24.93 5.74
C VAL A 163 17.85 24.84 4.23
N LEU A 164 17.28 23.79 3.65
CA LEU A 164 17.27 23.61 2.21
C LEU A 164 16.28 24.61 1.59
N ASP A 165 16.81 25.73 1.10
CA ASP A 165 16.04 26.80 0.43
C ASP A 165 15.91 26.50 -1.07
N LEU A 166 15.05 25.54 -1.39
CA LEU A 166 14.70 25.28 -2.79
C LEU A 166 13.77 26.39 -3.30
N PRO A 167 13.95 26.86 -4.55
CA PRO A 167 13.04 27.82 -5.14
C PRO A 167 11.62 27.23 -5.19
N THR A 168 10.71 27.79 -4.38
CA THR A 168 9.30 27.42 -4.35
C THR A 168 8.45 28.50 -5.00
N ASP A 169 7.42 28.11 -5.76
CA ASP A 169 6.48 29.05 -6.37
C ASP A 169 5.64 29.83 -5.34
N ARG A 170 5.51 29.29 -4.11
CA ARG A 170 4.73 29.88 -3.01
C ARG A 170 5.42 29.62 -1.67
N PRO A 171 5.36 30.56 -0.71
CA PRO A 171 5.92 30.35 0.62
C PRO A 171 5.22 29.20 1.34
N ARG A 172 5.98 28.45 2.15
CA ARG A 172 5.43 27.38 2.99
C ARG A 172 4.40 27.98 3.98
N PRO A 173 3.18 27.42 4.10
CA PRO A 173 2.23 27.85 5.11
C PRO A 173 2.80 27.63 6.53
N PRO A 174 2.53 28.52 7.49
CA PRO A 174 3.06 28.41 8.86
C PRO A 174 2.41 27.27 9.68
N MET A 175 1.40 26.58 9.16
CA MET A 175 0.69 25.49 9.83
C MET A 175 0.37 24.37 8.83
N GLN A 176 0.63 23.12 9.21
CA GLN A 176 0.17 21.90 8.54
C GLN A 176 -0.86 21.20 9.40
#